data_AF-A0A974A7C6-F1
#
_entry.id   AF-A0A974A7C6-F1
#
_cell.length_a   1.000
_cell.length_b   1.000
_cell.length_c   1.000
_cell.angle_alpha   90.00
_cell.angle_beta   90.00
_cell.angle_gamma   90.00
#
_symmetry.space_group_name_H-M   'P 1'
#
loop_
_entity.id
_entity.type
_entity.pdbx_description
1 polymer ?
#
loop_
_entity_poly.entity_id
_entity_poly.type
_entity_poly.pdbx_seq_one_letter_code
_entity_poly.pdbx_strand_id
1 'polypeptide(L)'
;MIETMIKVPTGKADLDRFEGLVRDGQPFTFVRFSDGEIEILRNRKLVISKGITEFRGKQFSNRFPDFDQKRFDPLSGQDVRRDLLSSAMFSDPWYYKGIPTRHNNVLDDREFMLRLNGGFTPQMTFSDLFLNANYLRARSDFFPFLVASFKETLVLGNWRCELQGYLKTAELIKVPDNFFSVYPETLSQAMRDLENAPKRALVLSSASSLSNILGHQLRLKRPDLTLLDIGTALNDLLGLPLGTRSYHKLINPKTMTEKFAAWRYRWHKEYQLKW
;
A
#
# COMPACT_ATOMS: atom_id res chain seq x y z
N MET A 1 -30.58 13.02 -18.53
CA MET A 1 -29.60 12.14 -17.87
C MET A 1 -28.23 12.67 -18.19
N ILE A 2 -27.50 13.21 -17.21
CA ILE A 2 -26.10 13.61 -17.43
C ILE A 2 -25.30 12.32 -17.30
N GLU A 3 -24.84 11.77 -18.42
CA GLU A 3 -23.76 10.78 -18.40
C GLU A 3 -22.58 11.44 -17.67
N THR A 4 -22.37 11.04 -16.42
CA THR A 4 -21.20 11.47 -15.67
C THR A 4 -20.03 10.79 -16.33
N MET A 5 -19.30 11.51 -17.20
CA MET A 5 -18.08 10.98 -17.81
C MET A 5 -17.18 10.46 -16.70
N ILE A 6 -16.96 9.15 -16.66
CA ILE A 6 -16.12 8.54 -15.64
C ILE A 6 -14.70 9.04 -15.89
N LYS A 7 -14.21 9.91 -15.00
CA LYS A 7 -12.90 10.55 -15.15
C LYS A 7 -11.81 9.50 -14.96
N VAL A 8 -10.91 9.41 -15.93
CA VAL A 8 -9.75 8.53 -15.86
C VAL A 8 -8.85 8.95 -14.68
N PRO A 9 -8.35 8.01 -13.87
CA PRO A 9 -7.49 8.30 -12.72
C PRO A 9 -6.23 9.07 -13.12
N THR A 10 -5.82 10.03 -12.30
CA THR A 10 -4.52 10.71 -12.45
C THR A 10 -3.88 10.85 -11.08
N GLY A 11 -2.55 10.69 -11.02
CA GLY A 11 -1.83 10.73 -9.74
C GLY A 11 -2.13 12.00 -8.93
N LYS A 12 -2.10 13.17 -9.57
CA LYS A 12 -2.38 14.44 -8.88
C LYS A 12 -3.82 14.51 -8.37
N ALA A 13 -4.82 14.29 -9.24
CA ALA A 13 -6.21 14.46 -8.86
C ALA A 13 -6.68 13.42 -7.82
N ASP A 14 -6.11 12.21 -7.84
CA ASP A 14 -6.48 11.17 -6.87
C ASP A 14 -5.86 11.43 -5.50
N LEU A 15 -4.65 12.02 -5.46
CA LEU A 15 -4.07 12.50 -4.21
C LEU A 15 -4.89 13.69 -3.67
N ASP A 16 -5.26 14.65 -4.52
CA ASP A 16 -6.15 15.78 -4.16
C ASP A 16 -7.50 15.27 -3.62
N ARG A 17 -8.04 14.21 -4.21
CA ARG A 17 -9.27 13.56 -3.75
C ARG A 17 -9.13 13.03 -2.33
N PHE A 18 -8.03 12.36 -2.00
CA PHE A 18 -7.80 11.85 -0.65
C PHE A 18 -7.62 12.99 0.36
N GLU A 19 -6.96 14.08 -0.02
CA GLU A 19 -6.92 15.30 0.81
C GLU A 19 -8.33 15.85 1.07
N GLY A 20 -9.18 15.88 0.04
CA GLY A 20 -10.58 16.30 0.16
C GLY A 20 -11.36 15.44 1.15
N LEU A 21 -11.28 14.11 1.03
CA LEU A 21 -11.94 13.18 1.96
C LEU A 21 -11.53 13.43 3.42
N VAL A 22 -10.24 13.70 3.66
CA VAL A 22 -9.73 14.03 5.00
C VAL A 22 -10.30 15.36 5.50
N ARG A 23 -10.30 16.40 4.67
CA ARG A 23 -10.86 17.72 5.03
C ARG A 23 -12.35 17.64 5.36
N ASP A 24 -13.08 16.84 4.61
CA ASP A 24 -14.52 16.63 4.79
C ASP A 24 -14.84 15.66 5.93
N GLY A 25 -13.79 15.11 6.59
CA GLY A 25 -13.92 14.15 7.67
C GLY A 25 -14.58 12.83 7.26
N GLN A 26 -14.55 12.49 5.98
CA GLN A 26 -15.15 11.27 5.42
C GLN A 26 -14.22 10.08 5.63
N PRO A 27 -14.62 9.05 6.41
CA PRO A 27 -13.81 7.85 6.57
C PRO A 27 -13.71 7.07 5.27
N PHE A 28 -12.53 6.59 4.95
CA PHE A 28 -12.30 5.78 3.76
C PHE A 28 -11.19 4.76 3.98
N THR A 29 -11.19 3.72 3.16
CA THR A 29 -10.14 2.72 3.13
C THR A 29 -9.44 2.77 1.78
N PHE A 30 -8.12 2.80 1.79
CA PHE A 30 -7.28 2.67 0.60
C PHE A 30 -6.31 1.51 0.75
N VAL A 31 -6.37 0.55 -0.17
CA VAL A 31 -5.46 -0.59 -0.22
C VAL A 31 -4.75 -0.64 -1.57
N ARG A 32 -3.52 -1.15 -1.61
CA ARG A 32 -2.70 -1.17 -2.84
C ARG A 32 -2.41 -2.62 -3.23
N PHE A 33 -2.83 -3.00 -4.42
CA PHE A 33 -2.48 -4.29 -5.02
C PHE A 33 -1.25 -4.08 -5.90
N SER A 34 -0.08 -4.42 -5.36
CA SER A 34 1.19 -4.37 -6.10
C SER A 34 1.50 -5.71 -6.74
N ASP A 35 2.63 -5.80 -7.42
CA ASP A 35 3.08 -7.00 -8.14
C ASP A 35 3.06 -8.28 -7.28
N GLY A 36 3.48 -8.19 -6.02
CA GLY A 36 3.43 -9.31 -5.07
C GLY A 36 2.01 -9.80 -4.76
N GLU A 37 1.06 -8.88 -4.54
CA GLU A 37 -0.35 -9.26 -4.32
C GLU A 37 -0.95 -9.90 -5.57
N ILE A 38 -0.56 -9.45 -6.77
CA ILE A 38 -1.03 -10.05 -8.03
C ILE A 38 -0.57 -11.50 -8.17
N GLU A 39 0.67 -11.82 -7.80
CA GLU A 39 1.15 -13.22 -7.87
C GLU A 39 0.32 -14.14 -6.96
N ILE A 40 0.01 -13.68 -5.75
CA ILE A 40 -0.85 -14.43 -4.81
C ILE A 40 -2.25 -14.62 -5.40
N LEU A 41 -2.87 -13.55 -5.92
CA LEU A 41 -4.19 -13.60 -6.54
C LEU A 41 -4.23 -14.57 -7.74
N ARG A 42 -3.19 -14.57 -8.57
CA ARG A 42 -2.99 -15.51 -9.70
C ARG A 42 -2.58 -16.91 -9.26
N ASN A 43 -2.52 -17.18 -7.95
CA ASN A 43 -2.14 -18.46 -7.37
C ASN A 43 -0.73 -18.93 -7.75
N ARG A 44 0.21 -18.00 -7.87
CA ARG A 44 1.60 -18.27 -8.23
C ARG A 44 2.49 -18.18 -7.00
N LYS A 45 3.50 -19.05 -6.95
CA LYS A 45 4.51 -19.03 -5.90
C LYS A 45 5.25 -17.70 -5.88
N LEU A 46 5.40 -17.15 -4.69
CA LEU A 46 6.14 -15.91 -4.44
C LEU A 46 7.09 -16.16 -3.28
N VAL A 47 8.38 -15.97 -3.51
CA VAL A 47 9.39 -16.07 -2.45
C VAL A 47 10.27 -14.84 -2.50
N ILE A 48 10.46 -14.21 -1.34
CA ILE A 48 11.48 -13.19 -1.10
C ILE A 48 12.18 -13.64 0.18
N SER A 49 13.38 -14.19 0.06
CA SER A 49 14.14 -14.67 1.22
C SER A 49 15.62 -14.82 0.89
N LYS A 50 16.49 -14.44 1.83
CA LYS A 50 17.94 -14.69 1.79
C LYS A 50 18.61 -14.25 0.47
N GLY A 51 18.25 -13.07 -0.03
CA GLY A 51 18.82 -12.51 -1.27
C GLY A 51 18.35 -13.18 -2.56
N ILE A 52 17.31 -14.00 -2.49
CA ILE A 52 16.67 -14.64 -3.65
C ILE A 52 15.22 -14.18 -3.71
N THR A 53 14.77 -13.81 -4.92
CA THR A 53 13.35 -13.71 -5.23
C THR A 53 12.96 -14.71 -6.30
N GLU A 54 11.87 -15.42 -6.03
CA GLU A 54 11.12 -16.20 -7.00
C GLU A 54 9.80 -15.46 -7.28
N PHE A 55 9.63 -15.01 -8.51
CA PHE A 55 8.52 -14.16 -8.94
C PHE A 55 8.22 -14.42 -10.41
N ARG A 56 6.93 -14.61 -10.78
CA ARG A 56 6.50 -14.97 -12.15
C ARG A 56 7.22 -16.22 -12.70
N GLY A 57 7.49 -17.19 -11.84
CA GLY A 57 8.20 -18.42 -12.20
C GLY A 57 9.68 -18.23 -12.55
N LYS A 58 10.25 -17.04 -12.28
CA LYS A 58 11.67 -16.73 -12.49
C LYS A 58 12.35 -16.51 -11.16
N GLN A 59 13.59 -16.94 -11.06
CA GLN A 59 14.44 -16.72 -9.89
C GLN A 59 15.52 -15.67 -10.22
N PHE A 60 15.73 -14.73 -9.33
CA PHE A 60 16.80 -13.75 -9.43
C PHE A 60 17.36 -13.37 -8.06
N SER A 61 18.62 -12.94 -8.05
CA SER A 61 19.28 -12.44 -6.85
C SER A 61 18.84 -10.99 -6.56
N ASN A 62 18.64 -10.67 -5.29
CA ASN A 62 18.39 -9.30 -4.83
C ASN A 62 19.06 -9.05 -3.47
N ARG A 63 18.88 -7.83 -2.97
CA ARG A 63 19.31 -7.42 -1.62
C ARG A 63 18.13 -6.82 -0.88
N PHE A 64 17.03 -7.56 -0.78
CA PHE A 64 15.93 -7.15 0.08
C PHE A 64 16.28 -7.40 1.56
N PRO A 65 15.91 -6.47 2.46
CA PRO A 65 16.11 -6.63 3.89
C PRO A 65 15.17 -7.69 4.47
N ASP A 66 15.46 -8.15 5.69
CA ASP A 66 14.73 -9.26 6.31
C ASP A 66 13.24 -8.98 6.53
N PHE A 67 12.87 -7.73 6.81
CA PHE A 67 11.47 -7.34 6.98
C PHE A 67 10.67 -7.31 5.66
N ASP A 68 11.33 -7.38 4.50
CA ASP A 68 10.68 -7.56 3.19
C ASP A 68 10.47 -9.05 2.85
N GLN A 69 10.92 -9.98 3.71
CA GLN A 69 10.79 -11.40 3.45
C GLN A 69 9.33 -11.86 3.49
N LYS A 70 8.94 -12.61 2.46
CA LYS A 70 7.63 -13.23 2.35
C LYS A 70 7.69 -14.48 1.51
N ARG A 71 6.88 -15.47 1.89
CA ARG A 71 6.74 -16.73 1.17
C ARG A 71 5.27 -17.10 1.07
N PHE A 72 4.75 -17.07 -0.15
CA PHE A 72 3.47 -17.65 -0.49
C PHE A 72 3.70 -18.92 -1.31
N ASP A 73 3.10 -20.00 -0.85
CA ASP A 73 3.07 -21.30 -1.54
C ASP A 73 1.62 -21.59 -1.97
N PRO A 74 1.34 -21.81 -3.26
CA PRO A 74 0.00 -22.13 -3.74
C PRO A 74 -0.62 -23.38 -3.09
N LEU A 75 0.20 -24.31 -2.58
CA LEU A 75 -0.32 -25.53 -1.96
C LEU A 75 -0.81 -25.29 -0.52
N SER A 76 -0.23 -24.33 0.20
CA SER A 76 -0.54 -24.11 1.63
C SER A 76 -1.07 -22.71 1.96
N GLY A 77 -0.94 -21.73 1.06
CA GLY A 77 -1.30 -20.33 1.31
C GLY A 77 -2.74 -19.96 0.95
N GLN A 78 -3.63 -20.93 0.73
CA GLN A 78 -4.95 -20.65 0.15
C GLN A 78 -5.85 -19.77 1.02
N ASP A 79 -5.72 -19.80 2.35
CA ASP A 79 -6.50 -18.92 3.22
C ASP A 79 -6.16 -17.44 3.00
N VAL A 80 -4.87 -17.12 2.89
CA VAL A 80 -4.41 -15.75 2.56
C VAL A 80 -4.94 -15.34 1.19
N ARG A 81 -4.85 -16.24 0.21
CA ARG A 81 -5.32 -15.96 -1.15
C ARG A 81 -6.83 -15.73 -1.19
N ARG A 82 -7.62 -16.54 -0.46
CA ARG A 82 -9.07 -16.39 -0.37
C ARG A 82 -9.44 -15.00 0.14
N ASP A 83 -8.85 -14.59 1.26
CA ASP A 83 -9.21 -13.33 1.89
C ASP A 83 -8.70 -12.12 1.08
N LEU A 84 -7.55 -12.28 0.41
CA LEU A 84 -7.03 -11.29 -0.55
C LEU A 84 -7.93 -11.17 -1.80
N LEU A 85 -8.48 -12.29 -2.31
CA LEU A 85 -9.46 -12.29 -3.39
C LEU A 85 -10.74 -11.56 -2.97
N SER A 86 -11.23 -11.79 -1.76
CA SER A 86 -12.39 -11.05 -1.24
C SER A 86 -12.13 -9.55 -1.23
N SER A 87 -10.95 -9.11 -0.76
CA SER A 87 -10.53 -7.70 -0.81
C SER A 87 -10.44 -7.15 -2.25
N ALA A 88 -9.93 -7.94 -3.19
CA ALA A 88 -9.81 -7.55 -4.60
C ALA A 88 -11.17 -7.44 -5.30
N MET A 89 -12.16 -8.26 -4.93
CA MET A 89 -13.51 -8.27 -5.50
C MET A 89 -14.46 -7.26 -4.83
N PHE A 90 -14.17 -6.86 -3.59
CA PHE A 90 -15.07 -6.02 -2.78
C PHE A 90 -15.26 -4.60 -3.34
N SER A 91 -16.49 -4.16 -3.56
CA SER A 91 -16.80 -2.82 -4.07
C SER A 91 -17.65 -2.06 -3.05
N ASP A 92 -17.17 -0.89 -2.62
CA ASP A 92 -17.86 0.03 -1.71
C ASP A 92 -17.48 1.48 -2.08
N PRO A 93 -18.39 2.47 -1.97
CA PRO A 93 -18.12 3.85 -2.37
C PRO A 93 -16.92 4.51 -1.67
N TRP A 94 -16.54 4.01 -0.48
CA TRP A 94 -15.44 4.53 0.34
C TRP A 94 -14.27 3.55 0.45
N TYR A 95 -14.24 2.53 -0.42
CA TYR A 95 -13.16 1.55 -0.51
C TYR A 95 -12.38 1.73 -1.82
N TYR A 96 -11.24 2.37 -1.71
CA TYR A 96 -10.36 2.72 -2.82
C TYR A 96 -9.30 1.64 -3.06
N LYS A 97 -9.09 1.29 -4.32
CA LYS A 97 -8.11 0.28 -4.73
C LYS A 97 -7.05 0.88 -5.61
N GLY A 98 -5.82 0.86 -5.14
CA GLY A 98 -4.65 1.08 -5.98
C GLY A 98 -4.35 -0.20 -6.75
N ILE A 99 -4.34 -0.17 -8.07
CA ILE A 99 -4.02 -1.32 -8.91
C ILE A 99 -2.76 -1.06 -9.75
N PRO A 100 -2.08 -2.09 -10.30
CA PRO A 100 -0.99 -1.89 -11.23
C PRO A 100 -1.50 -1.23 -12.52
N THR A 101 -0.72 -0.34 -13.14
CA THR A 101 -1.14 0.41 -14.33
C THR A 101 0.00 0.53 -15.36
N ARG A 102 -0.28 1.25 -16.46
CA ARG A 102 0.57 1.28 -17.66
C ARG A 102 2.02 1.68 -17.42
N HIS A 103 2.32 2.57 -16.48
CA HIS A 103 3.68 3.09 -16.27
C HIS A 103 4.69 2.02 -15.84
N ASN A 104 4.21 0.91 -15.29
CA ASN A 104 5.03 -0.26 -14.93
C ASN A 104 5.02 -1.37 -16.00
N ASN A 105 4.46 -1.12 -17.20
CA ASN A 105 4.30 -2.12 -18.27
C ASN A 105 3.52 -3.39 -17.85
N VAL A 106 2.49 -3.22 -17.02
CA VAL A 106 1.70 -4.33 -16.42
C VAL A 106 0.20 -4.19 -16.70
N LEU A 107 -0.16 -3.88 -17.95
CA LEU A 107 -1.55 -3.76 -18.39
C LEU A 107 -2.35 -5.04 -18.11
N ASP A 108 -1.77 -6.22 -18.28
CA ASP A 108 -2.46 -7.49 -18.01
C ASP A 108 -2.84 -7.67 -16.54
N ASP A 109 -2.05 -7.10 -15.62
CA ASP A 109 -2.36 -7.12 -14.18
C ASP A 109 -3.43 -6.08 -13.83
N ARG A 110 -3.42 -4.92 -14.51
CA ARG A 110 -4.51 -3.95 -14.44
C ARG A 110 -5.83 -4.59 -14.86
N GLU A 111 -5.88 -5.18 -16.05
CA GLU A 111 -7.09 -5.80 -16.60
C GLU A 111 -7.55 -7.00 -15.77
N PHE A 112 -6.63 -7.70 -15.12
CA PHE A 112 -6.98 -8.75 -14.17
C PHE A 112 -7.68 -8.17 -12.93
N MET A 113 -7.16 -7.10 -12.34
CA MET A 113 -7.78 -6.44 -11.20
C MET A 113 -9.13 -5.80 -11.54
N LEU A 114 -9.26 -5.20 -12.74
CA LEU A 114 -10.55 -4.69 -13.23
C LEU A 114 -11.59 -5.81 -13.32
N ARG A 115 -11.21 -6.98 -13.84
CA ARG A 115 -12.10 -8.14 -13.92
C ARG A 115 -12.51 -8.65 -12.53
N LEU A 116 -11.58 -8.76 -11.58
CA LEU A 116 -11.90 -9.16 -10.21
C LEU A 116 -12.89 -8.20 -9.55
N ASN A 117 -12.77 -6.89 -9.81
CA ASN A 117 -13.67 -5.88 -9.27
C ASN A 117 -15.06 -5.86 -9.93
N GLY A 118 -15.27 -6.55 -11.04
CA GLY A 118 -16.50 -6.46 -11.84
C GLY A 118 -16.53 -5.28 -12.81
N GLY A 119 -15.36 -4.70 -13.13
CA GLY A 119 -15.20 -3.57 -14.05
C GLY A 119 -14.48 -2.38 -13.41
N PHE A 120 -14.38 -1.29 -14.16
CA PHE A 120 -13.79 -0.05 -13.66
C PHE A 120 -14.80 0.73 -12.79
N THR A 121 -14.33 1.25 -11.66
CA THR A 121 -15.13 2.15 -10.79
C THR A 121 -14.33 3.41 -10.45
N PRO A 122 -15.00 4.52 -10.08
CA PRO A 122 -14.33 5.74 -9.64
C PRO A 122 -13.38 5.53 -8.45
N GLN A 123 -13.59 4.50 -7.63
CA GLN A 123 -12.76 4.17 -6.46
C GLN A 123 -11.40 3.54 -6.84
N MET A 124 -11.19 3.20 -8.11
CA MET A 124 -9.92 2.65 -8.57
C MET A 124 -8.91 3.75 -8.88
N THR A 125 -7.65 3.50 -8.52
CA THR A 125 -6.51 4.41 -8.70
C THR A 125 -5.21 3.60 -8.77
N PHE A 126 -4.06 4.24 -8.55
CA PHE A 126 -2.73 3.67 -8.70
C PHE A 126 -2.27 2.94 -7.43
N SER A 127 -1.73 1.74 -7.58
CA SER A 127 -0.96 1.04 -6.52
C SER A 127 0.27 1.85 -6.08
N ASP A 128 0.76 2.73 -6.94
CA ASP A 128 1.88 3.63 -6.71
C ASP A 128 1.44 5.07 -6.36
N LEU A 129 0.19 5.30 -5.93
CA LEU A 129 -0.35 6.66 -5.74
C LEU A 129 0.51 7.54 -4.81
N PHE A 130 1.11 6.97 -3.77
CA PHE A 130 1.99 7.69 -2.83
C PHE A 130 3.46 7.62 -3.21
N LEU A 131 3.78 6.96 -4.32
CA LEU A 131 5.14 6.70 -4.80
C LEU A 131 5.38 7.52 -6.09
N ASN A 132 6.49 7.23 -6.78
CA ASN A 132 6.75 7.75 -8.13
C ASN A 132 6.59 9.28 -8.23
N ALA A 133 5.93 9.81 -9.27
CA ALA A 133 5.73 11.25 -9.47
C ALA A 133 5.05 11.97 -8.30
N ASN A 134 4.27 11.26 -7.48
CA ASN A 134 3.60 11.83 -6.31
C ASN A 134 4.46 11.79 -5.05
N TYR A 135 5.55 11.01 -5.02
CA TYR A 135 6.26 10.67 -3.79
C TYR A 135 6.67 11.87 -2.95
N LEU A 136 7.27 12.90 -3.58
CA LEU A 136 7.73 14.08 -2.83
C LEU A 136 6.59 14.86 -2.21
N ARG A 137 5.51 15.12 -2.97
CA ARG A 137 4.32 15.81 -2.47
C ARG A 137 3.62 14.99 -1.40
N ALA A 138 3.49 13.68 -1.61
CA ALA A 138 2.91 12.78 -0.61
C ALA A 138 3.67 12.89 0.72
N ARG A 139 5.00 12.92 0.64
CA ARG A 139 5.91 13.01 1.78
C ARG A 139 5.94 14.35 2.48
N SER A 140 6.02 15.45 1.74
CA SER A 140 6.18 16.79 2.33
C SER A 140 4.87 17.39 2.78
N ASP A 141 3.76 17.05 2.12
CA ASP A 141 2.50 17.77 2.28
C ASP A 141 1.39 16.82 2.76
N PHE A 142 1.10 15.75 2.01
CA PHE A 142 -0.07 14.89 2.26
C PHE A 142 0.00 14.18 3.61
N PHE A 143 1.05 13.39 3.87
CA PHE A 143 1.13 12.59 5.09
C PHE A 143 1.23 13.42 6.38
N PRO A 144 2.02 14.52 6.43
CA PRO A 144 1.98 15.43 7.57
C PRO A 144 0.58 16.02 7.81
N PHE A 145 -0.09 16.49 6.76
CA PHE A 145 -1.46 16.99 6.84
C PHE A 145 -2.44 15.92 7.33
N LEU A 146 -2.34 14.70 6.77
CA LEU A 146 -3.17 13.56 7.12
C LEU A 146 -3.04 13.26 8.60
N VAL A 147 -1.84 13.03 9.12
CA VAL A 147 -1.64 12.68 10.53
C VAL A 147 -2.10 13.81 11.46
N ALA A 148 -1.82 15.08 11.12
CA ALA A 148 -2.26 16.22 11.91
C ALA A 148 -3.79 16.42 11.93
N SER A 149 -4.52 15.84 10.96
CA SER A 149 -5.98 15.95 10.87
C SER A 149 -6.72 14.94 11.74
N PHE A 150 -6.00 14.00 12.37
CA PHE A 150 -6.60 12.96 13.22
C PHE A 150 -6.07 13.08 14.64
N LYS A 151 -6.97 12.90 15.61
CA LYS A 151 -6.60 12.90 17.04
C LYS A 151 -5.78 11.65 17.40
N GLU A 152 -6.21 10.50 16.88
CA GLU A 152 -5.65 9.19 17.20
C GLU A 152 -5.13 8.57 15.90
N THR A 153 -3.88 8.09 15.93
CA THR A 153 -3.24 7.41 14.81
C THR A 153 -2.66 6.09 15.27
N LEU A 154 -2.96 5.03 14.54
CA LEU A 154 -2.37 3.72 14.69
C LEU A 154 -1.52 3.43 13.44
N VAL A 155 -0.39 2.78 13.65
CA VAL A 155 0.49 2.30 12.60
C VAL A 155 0.51 0.78 12.68
N LEU A 156 0.05 0.11 11.61
CA LEU A 156 0.25 -1.31 11.45
C LEU A 156 1.55 -1.53 10.68
N GLY A 157 2.55 -2.16 11.29
CA GLY A 157 3.86 -2.35 10.66
C GLY A 157 4.65 -3.53 11.23
N ASN A 158 5.80 -3.80 10.62
CA ASN A 158 6.70 -4.84 11.12
C ASN A 158 7.06 -4.61 12.60
N TRP A 159 7.26 -5.69 13.36
CA TRP A 159 7.62 -5.61 14.78
C TRP A 159 8.90 -4.81 15.07
N ARG A 160 9.79 -4.64 14.07
CA ARG A 160 11.01 -3.82 14.13
C ARG A 160 10.78 -2.33 13.88
N CYS A 161 9.55 -1.90 13.58
CA CYS A 161 9.29 -0.49 13.35
C CYS A 161 9.57 0.33 14.61
N GLU A 162 10.28 1.43 14.45
CA GLU A 162 10.48 2.46 15.46
C GLU A 162 9.87 3.76 14.93
N LEU A 163 8.77 4.22 15.54
CA LEU A 163 8.04 5.36 15.02
C LEU A 163 8.82 6.67 15.26
N GLN A 164 9.06 7.43 14.19
CA GLN A 164 9.85 8.65 14.19
C GLN A 164 9.07 9.85 13.65
N GLY A 165 9.61 11.05 13.86
CA GLY A 165 9.03 12.30 13.37
C GLY A 165 7.60 12.50 13.87
N TYR A 166 6.68 12.84 12.96
CA TYR A 166 5.26 13.04 13.27
C TYR A 166 4.51 11.74 13.59
N LEU A 167 5.11 10.56 13.40
CA LEU A 167 4.50 9.28 13.80
C LEU A 167 4.86 8.86 15.22
N LYS A 168 5.75 9.58 15.92
CA LYS A 168 6.28 9.19 17.24
C LYS A 168 5.19 9.00 18.31
N THR A 169 4.07 9.70 18.20
CA THR A 169 2.94 9.62 19.14
C THR A 169 1.87 8.60 18.74
N ALA A 170 2.01 7.96 17.57
CA ALA A 170 1.08 6.94 17.12
C ALA A 170 1.28 5.62 17.87
N GLU A 171 0.23 4.81 17.94
CA GLU A 171 0.30 3.46 18.49
C GLU A 171 0.79 2.47 17.41
N LEU A 172 1.75 1.61 17.73
CA LEU A 172 2.25 0.59 16.80
C LEU A 172 1.56 -0.76 17.04
N ILE A 173 0.78 -1.21 16.06
CA ILE A 173 0.31 -2.60 15.96
C ILE A 173 1.38 -3.40 15.21
N LYS A 174 1.96 -4.39 15.88
CA LYS A 174 3.13 -5.14 15.39
C LYS A 174 2.71 -6.36 14.57
N VAL A 175 3.37 -6.53 13.42
CA VAL A 175 3.19 -7.66 12.51
C VAL A 175 4.53 -8.41 12.40
N PRO A 176 4.53 -9.76 12.42
CA PRO A 176 5.75 -10.56 12.25
C PRO A 176 6.30 -10.47 10.82
N ASP A 177 7.54 -10.92 10.64
CA ASP A 177 8.04 -11.24 9.30
C ASP A 177 7.25 -12.40 8.72
N ASN A 178 7.13 -12.45 7.38
CA ASN A 178 6.51 -13.56 6.69
C ASN A 178 5.20 -14.04 7.37
N PHE A 179 4.26 -13.12 7.59
CA PHE A 179 3.02 -13.43 8.31
C PHE A 179 2.26 -14.64 7.73
N PHE A 180 2.49 -15.00 6.46
CA PHE A 180 1.96 -16.19 5.80
C PHE A 180 2.12 -17.48 6.61
N SER A 181 3.22 -17.65 7.37
CA SER A 181 3.44 -18.86 8.18
C SER A 181 2.64 -18.91 9.48
N VAL A 182 2.07 -17.78 9.91
CA VAL A 182 1.31 -17.60 11.16
C VAL A 182 0.07 -16.75 10.90
N TYR A 183 -0.56 -17.00 9.74
CA TYR A 183 -1.57 -16.09 9.18
C TYR A 183 -2.83 -15.97 10.05
N PRO A 184 -3.49 -17.08 10.47
CA PRO A 184 -4.71 -16.97 11.26
C PRO A 184 -4.52 -16.19 12.56
N GLU A 185 -3.40 -16.44 13.25
CA GLU A 185 -3.06 -15.78 14.51
C GLU A 185 -2.77 -14.30 14.30
N THR A 186 -1.96 -13.98 13.27
CA THR A 186 -1.60 -12.59 12.93
C THR A 186 -2.83 -11.78 12.53
N LEU A 187 -3.68 -12.33 11.66
CA LEU A 187 -4.91 -11.69 11.22
C LEU A 187 -5.83 -11.43 12.41
N SER A 188 -6.07 -12.45 13.24
CA SER A 188 -6.97 -12.35 14.38
C SER A 188 -6.46 -11.35 15.41
N GLN A 189 -5.15 -11.31 15.69
CA GLN A 189 -4.56 -10.33 16.60
C GLN A 189 -4.69 -8.90 16.06
N ALA A 190 -4.26 -8.66 14.82
CA ALA A 190 -4.32 -7.33 14.23
C ALA A 190 -5.77 -6.82 14.12
N MET A 191 -6.73 -7.68 13.76
CA MET A 191 -8.15 -7.31 13.73
C MET A 191 -8.69 -6.96 15.12
N ARG A 192 -8.32 -7.71 16.18
CA ARG A 192 -8.73 -7.36 17.55
C ARG A 192 -8.24 -5.98 17.96
N ASP A 193 -6.98 -5.68 17.68
CA ASP A 193 -6.39 -4.37 18.03
C ASP A 193 -7.07 -3.23 17.26
N LEU A 194 -7.33 -3.44 15.96
CA LEU A 194 -8.01 -2.46 15.11
C LEU A 194 -9.50 -2.29 15.45
N GLU A 195 -10.20 -3.36 15.83
CA GLU A 195 -11.61 -3.29 16.25
C GLU A 195 -11.78 -2.50 17.55
N ASN A 196 -10.77 -2.50 18.42
CA ASN A 196 -10.73 -1.71 19.66
C ASN A 196 -10.22 -0.27 19.46
N ALA A 197 -9.77 0.09 18.25
CA ALA A 197 -9.24 1.42 17.98
C ALA A 197 -10.28 2.53 18.25
N PRO A 198 -9.84 3.71 18.73
CA PRO A 198 -10.73 4.85 18.97
C PRO A 198 -11.57 5.21 17.75
N LYS A 199 -12.77 5.74 17.99
CA LYS A 199 -13.70 6.13 16.92
C LYS A 199 -13.07 7.16 16.00
N ARG A 200 -13.19 6.97 14.67
CA ARG A 200 -12.58 7.84 13.64
C ARG A 200 -11.06 7.97 13.72
N ALA A 201 -10.35 6.99 14.28
CA ALA A 201 -8.90 6.97 14.23
C ALA A 201 -8.37 6.77 12.79
N LEU A 202 -7.14 7.23 12.58
CA LEU A 202 -6.35 6.96 11.37
C LEU A 202 -5.56 5.66 11.56
N VAL A 203 -5.57 4.80 10.56
CA VAL A 203 -4.73 3.59 10.49
C VAL A 203 -3.81 3.70 9.28
N LEU A 204 -2.51 3.81 9.53
CA LEU A 204 -1.47 3.76 8.50
C LEU A 204 -0.88 2.36 8.44
N SER A 205 -1.01 1.67 7.30
CA SER A 205 -0.68 0.27 7.18
C SER A 205 0.51 0.01 6.25
N SER A 206 1.54 -0.64 6.77
CA SER A 206 2.73 -1.12 6.06
C SER A 206 2.96 -2.60 6.37
N ALA A 207 2.05 -3.45 5.88
CA ALA A 207 2.02 -4.88 6.21
C ALA A 207 1.89 -5.82 4.98
N SER A 208 2.40 -5.40 3.81
CA SER A 208 2.25 -6.13 2.53
C SER A 208 0.79 -6.57 2.29
N SER A 209 0.55 -7.81 1.86
CA SER A 209 -0.79 -8.28 1.48
C SER A 209 -1.76 -8.34 2.66
N LEU A 210 -1.26 -8.32 3.91
CA LEU A 210 -2.10 -8.20 5.10
C LEU A 210 -2.81 -6.84 5.15
N SER A 211 -2.21 -5.77 4.62
CA SER A 211 -2.85 -4.45 4.50
C SER A 211 -4.15 -4.54 3.70
N ASN A 212 -4.17 -5.27 2.58
CA ASN A 212 -5.34 -5.44 1.73
C ASN A 212 -6.44 -6.23 2.44
N ILE A 213 -6.06 -7.30 3.15
CA ILE A 213 -6.99 -8.19 3.86
C ILE A 213 -7.63 -7.44 5.03
N LEU A 214 -6.82 -6.81 5.88
CA LEU A 214 -7.29 -6.03 7.01
C LEU A 214 -8.11 -4.82 6.55
N GLY A 215 -7.70 -4.13 5.49
CA GLY A 215 -8.47 -3.02 4.93
C GLY A 215 -9.90 -3.43 4.59
N HIS A 216 -10.07 -4.57 3.91
CA HIS A 216 -11.39 -5.09 3.56
C HIS A 216 -12.20 -5.47 4.81
N GLN A 217 -11.63 -6.29 5.70
CA GLN A 217 -12.35 -6.77 6.88
C GLN A 217 -12.70 -5.64 7.85
N LEU A 218 -11.79 -4.68 8.03
CA LEU A 218 -11.99 -3.51 8.87
C LEU A 218 -13.05 -2.59 8.29
N ARG A 219 -13.08 -2.38 6.96
CA ARG A 219 -14.12 -1.55 6.33
C ARG A 219 -15.53 -2.07 6.60
N LEU A 220 -15.72 -3.39 6.61
CA LEU A 220 -17.02 -4.01 6.90
C LEU A 220 -17.46 -3.83 8.36
N LYS A 221 -16.52 -3.81 9.30
CA LYS A 221 -16.79 -3.82 10.74
C LYS A 221 -16.71 -2.45 11.41
N ARG A 222 -15.79 -1.62 10.95
CA ARG A 222 -15.44 -0.29 11.46
C ARG A 222 -15.38 0.71 10.32
N PRO A 223 -16.52 0.96 9.63
CA PRO A 223 -16.58 1.92 8.53
C PRO A 223 -16.33 3.37 8.98
N ASP A 224 -16.23 3.63 10.28
CA ASP A 224 -15.88 4.93 10.86
C ASP A 224 -14.37 5.21 10.84
N LEU A 225 -13.52 4.20 10.66
CA LEU A 225 -12.06 4.34 10.62
C LEU A 225 -11.57 4.69 9.22
N THR A 226 -10.47 5.45 9.17
CA THR A 226 -9.74 5.72 7.93
C THR A 226 -8.51 4.83 7.88
N LEU A 227 -8.37 4.00 6.85
CA LEU A 227 -7.20 3.13 6.66
C LEU A 227 -6.49 3.43 5.36
N LEU A 228 -5.18 3.67 5.40
CA LEU A 228 -4.35 3.83 4.21
C LEU A 228 -3.21 2.81 4.22
N ASP A 229 -3.14 1.99 3.19
CA ASP A 229 -1.94 1.23 2.86
C ASP A 229 -0.86 2.19 2.32
N ILE A 230 0.13 2.47 3.17
CA ILE A 230 1.25 3.36 2.88
C ILE A 230 2.44 2.61 2.26
N GLY A 231 2.43 1.28 2.30
CA GLY A 231 3.57 0.46 1.89
C GLY A 231 4.87 0.95 2.48
N THR A 232 5.87 1.09 1.63
CA THR A 232 7.21 1.56 2.02
C THR A 232 7.40 3.08 1.82
N ALA A 233 6.32 3.85 1.59
CA ALA A 233 6.42 5.29 1.38
C ALA A 233 6.97 6.03 2.62
N LEU A 234 6.77 5.47 3.82
CA LEU A 234 7.19 6.08 5.08
C LEU A 234 8.29 5.30 5.81
N ASN A 235 9.08 4.47 5.12
CA ASN A 235 10.08 3.59 5.76
C ASN A 235 10.97 4.31 6.80
N ASP A 236 11.49 5.49 6.47
CA ASP A 236 12.32 6.28 7.38
C ASP A 236 11.59 6.70 8.67
N LEU A 237 10.32 7.06 8.57
CA LEU A 237 9.49 7.39 9.74
C LEU A 237 9.03 6.15 10.52
N LEU A 238 9.19 4.96 9.94
CA LEU A 238 9.00 3.67 10.60
C LEU A 238 10.32 3.10 11.16
N GLY A 239 11.43 3.85 11.09
CA GLY A 239 12.74 3.34 11.54
C GLY A 239 13.32 2.25 10.64
N LEU A 240 12.78 2.07 9.44
CA LEU A 240 13.24 1.11 8.46
C LEU A 240 14.20 1.77 7.46
N PRO A 241 15.19 1.03 6.92
CA PRO A 241 16.19 1.60 6.03
C PRO A 241 15.58 2.14 4.73
N LEU A 242 16.12 3.29 4.31
CA LEU A 242 15.97 3.84 2.97
C LEU A 242 16.90 3.11 1.98
N GLY A 243 16.77 3.44 0.69
CA GLY A 243 17.62 2.87 -0.37
C GLY A 243 17.18 1.49 -0.89
N THR A 244 16.14 0.89 -0.31
CA THR A 244 15.52 -0.37 -0.76
C THR A 244 14.59 -0.21 -1.97
N ARG A 245 14.24 1.04 -2.33
CA ARG A 245 13.34 1.39 -3.43
C ARG A 245 13.86 2.63 -4.17
N SER A 246 13.59 2.72 -5.48
CA SER A 246 14.16 3.76 -6.35
C SER A 246 13.73 5.18 -5.96
N TYR A 247 12.49 5.41 -5.52
CA TYR A 247 12.02 6.73 -5.10
C TYR A 247 12.65 7.22 -3.79
N HIS A 248 13.23 6.35 -2.95
CA HIS A 248 13.93 6.78 -1.74
C HIS A 248 15.10 7.73 -2.06
N LYS A 249 15.66 7.64 -3.28
CA LYS A 249 16.71 8.55 -3.78
C LYS A 249 16.25 10.01 -3.90
N LEU A 250 14.94 10.25 -3.87
CA LEU A 250 14.37 11.61 -3.90
C LEU A 250 14.46 12.31 -2.53
N ILE A 251 14.67 11.59 -1.43
CA ILE A 251 14.78 12.17 -0.09
C ILE A 251 16.17 12.77 0.07
N ASN A 252 16.23 14.08 0.37
CA ASN A 252 17.43 14.82 0.79
C ASN A 252 18.72 14.45 0.02
N PRO A 253 18.75 14.50 -1.32
CA PRO A 253 19.95 14.19 -2.10
C PRO A 253 21.07 15.20 -1.78
N LYS A 254 22.17 14.73 -1.19
CA LYS A 254 23.27 15.58 -0.70
C LYS A 254 24.37 15.71 -1.74
N THR A 255 24.73 14.60 -2.39
CA THR A 255 25.81 14.55 -3.38
C THR A 255 25.34 14.91 -4.78
N MET A 256 26.26 15.30 -5.67
CA MET A 256 25.93 15.56 -7.08
C MET A 256 25.38 14.32 -7.78
N THR A 257 25.92 13.14 -7.46
CA THR A 257 25.44 11.85 -7.97
C THR A 257 24.00 11.57 -7.55
N GLU A 258 23.66 11.81 -6.27
CA GLU A 258 22.30 11.65 -5.76
C GLU A 258 21.33 12.66 -6.39
N LYS A 259 21.75 13.92 -6.55
CA LYS A 259 20.95 14.96 -7.21
C LYS A 259 20.66 14.59 -8.66
N PHE A 260 21.65 14.08 -9.40
CA PHE A 260 21.46 13.60 -10.76
C PHE A 260 20.54 12.38 -10.82
N ALA A 261 20.69 11.42 -9.91
CA ALA A 261 19.81 10.26 -9.81
C ALA A 261 18.36 10.67 -9.51
N ALA A 262 18.16 11.62 -8.60
CA ALA A 262 16.85 12.18 -8.26
C ALA A 262 16.23 12.94 -9.44
N TRP A 263 17.02 13.74 -10.16
CA TRP A 263 16.59 14.40 -11.38
C TRP A 263 16.15 13.38 -12.43
N ARG A 264 17.01 12.39 -12.75
CA ARG A 264 16.69 11.33 -13.72
C ARG A 264 15.40 10.60 -13.36
N TYR A 265 15.21 10.30 -12.06
CA TYR A 265 13.99 9.67 -11.57
C TYR A 265 12.74 10.51 -11.87
N ARG A 266 12.77 11.83 -11.60
CA ARG A 266 11.63 12.72 -11.86
C ARG A 266 11.21 12.77 -13.32
N TRP A 267 12.14 12.63 -14.26
CA TRP A 267 11.84 12.74 -15.70
C TRP A 267 11.61 11.38 -16.38
N HIS A 268 11.90 10.26 -15.71
CA HIS A 268 11.70 8.95 -16.31
C HIS A 268 10.21 8.64 -16.51
N LYS A 269 9.84 8.20 -17.71
CA LYS A 269 8.43 7.92 -18.06
C LYS A 269 7.78 6.84 -17.21
N GLU A 270 8.56 5.86 -16.74
CA GLU A 270 8.07 4.78 -15.87
C GLU A 270 7.66 5.25 -14.48
N TYR A 271 8.17 6.41 -14.02
CA TYR A 271 7.78 6.98 -12.73
C TYR A 271 6.71 8.06 -12.87
N GLN A 272 6.16 8.24 -14.08
CA GLN A 272 5.01 9.11 -14.31
C GLN A 272 3.75 8.26 -14.24
N LEU A 273 2.91 8.49 -13.24
CA LEU A 273 1.67 7.73 -13.04
C LEU A 273 0.76 7.88 -14.27
N LYS A 274 0.48 6.75 -14.93
CA LYS A 274 -0.34 6.68 -16.14
C LYS A 274 -1.26 5.48 -16.03
N TRP A 275 -2.55 5.73 -16.22
CA TRP A 275 -3.60 4.71 -16.16
C TRP A 275 -3.35 3.63 -17.22
#